data_AF-A0A813FSD1-F1
#
_entry.id   AF-A0A813FSD1-F1
#
_cell.length_a   1.000
_cell.length_b   1.000
_cell.length_c   1.000
_cell.angle_alpha   90.00
_cell.angle_beta   90.00
_cell.angle_gamma   90.00
#
_symmetry.space_group_name_H-M   'P 1'
#
loop_
_entity.id
_entity.type
_entity.pdbx_description
1 polymer ?
#
loop_
_entity_poly.entity_id
_entity_poly.type
_entity_poly.pdbx_seq_one_letter_code
_entity_poly.pdbx_strand_id
1 'polypeptide(L)'
;MEGSCAAVKTAWSGFYFQGNEKTEMQFDSFVLDNSSVRGGGSDLVGDFVLDGTKNGGLIKFTKLYVGQHALEYEGKLFDLEDGSQKIVGMWSCADQKGDFELLRDLQLERKREAAFNMIVARMKMNVGLLRFFCEDLGLSCIQIFYLMEHKTTPWQFYFTVASVSSGILLSILGPLVEAVNARSCRLAAGEAAEQPPSVDGGAFMCCTGMAHRSEFQTTSKAAVKGLGMGEHELLLSKRRATYRLELEAQEAAYKARIEQAREQSNGELLSGNTDYIEVLMEKPDEPALVPDISIADVIASNKGVRQILSFGVLLYWSYIICVPFVFDLSCEHAIPAESHVIFLCIASFNMFLQIWCAALTKYGYLTLVHAPQKFGASLFLTLLGLFGSYSDIAFIGMIRQCGSHLWIPAGCIYFVGVILAQALPGILMLVLGYKIPAALKLNEMNVLIMLLKPSGS
;
A
#
# COMPACT_ATOMS: atom_id res chain seq x y z
N MET A 1 6.92 -26.76 16.57
CA MET A 1 7.93 -25.93 15.86
C MET A 1 7.24 -24.63 15.50
N GLU A 2 7.25 -23.66 16.41
CA GLU A 2 6.86 -22.29 16.09
C GLU A 2 7.98 -21.73 15.20
N GLY A 3 7.71 -21.66 13.90
CA GLY A 3 8.60 -20.95 12.99
C GLY A 3 8.61 -19.49 13.42
N SER A 4 9.64 -19.08 14.15
CA SER A 4 9.92 -17.68 14.45
C SER A 4 9.92 -16.94 13.11
N CYS A 5 8.83 -16.21 12.82
CA CYS A 5 8.82 -15.23 11.75
C CYS A 5 9.96 -14.28 12.09
N ALA A 6 11.07 -14.37 11.36
CA ALA A 6 12.22 -13.50 11.54
C ALA A 6 11.69 -12.06 11.66
N ALA A 7 11.77 -11.50 12.86
CA ALA A 7 11.22 -10.20 13.14
C ALA A 7 11.83 -9.22 12.13
N VAL A 8 10.96 -8.48 11.43
CA VAL A 8 11.42 -7.47 10.48
C VAL A 8 12.11 -6.40 11.32
N LYS A 9 13.44 -6.47 11.42
CA LYS A 9 14.25 -5.46 12.11
C LYS A 9 13.83 -4.08 11.62
N THR A 10 13.70 -3.11 12.51
CA THR A 10 13.37 -1.73 12.13
C THR A 10 14.48 -1.09 11.27
N ALA A 11 14.18 0.05 10.63
CA ALA A 11 15.17 0.89 9.97
C ALA A 11 15.96 1.78 10.95
N TRP A 12 15.51 1.84 12.20
CA TRP A 12 16.16 2.61 13.26
C TRP A 12 17.28 1.80 13.92
N SER A 13 18.45 2.43 14.04
CA SER A 13 19.57 1.96 14.85
C SER A 13 20.11 3.12 15.68
N GLY A 14 20.93 2.86 16.69
CA GLY A 14 21.42 3.94 17.52
C GLY A 14 22.10 3.44 18.78
N PHE A 15 22.46 4.37 19.65
CA PHE A 15 23.19 4.09 20.87
C PHE A 15 22.86 5.11 21.97
N TYR A 16 23.15 4.75 23.20
CA TYR A 16 23.16 5.68 24.33
C TYR A 16 24.51 5.63 25.06
N PHE A 17 24.80 6.67 25.81
CA PHE A 17 25.94 6.73 26.72
C PHE A 17 25.50 6.51 28.16
N GLN A 18 26.16 5.61 28.87
CA GLN A 18 26.04 5.47 30.32
C GLN A 18 27.42 5.75 30.94
N GLY A 19 27.54 6.90 31.60
CA GLY A 19 28.86 7.43 31.93
C GLY A 19 29.65 7.71 30.65
N ASN A 20 30.79 7.05 30.47
CA ASN A 20 31.65 7.17 29.29
C ASN A 20 31.58 5.96 28.35
N GLU A 21 30.70 4.99 28.64
CA GLU A 21 30.54 3.79 27.81
C GLU A 21 29.40 3.99 26.81
N LYS A 22 29.66 3.63 25.55
CA LYS A 22 28.68 3.66 24.46
C LYS A 22 28.00 2.29 24.36
N THR A 23 26.68 2.26 24.46
CA THR A 23 25.88 1.02 24.35
C THR A 23 24.95 1.10 23.15
N GLU A 24 25.08 0.15 22.22
CA GLU A 24 24.21 0.05 21.04
C GLU A 24 22.79 -0.38 21.43
N MET A 25 21.79 0.25 20.82
CA MET A 25 20.38 -0.10 20.98
C MET A 25 19.95 -1.01 19.83
N GLN A 26 19.33 -2.14 20.15
CA GLN A 26 18.72 -3.04 19.19
C GLN A 26 17.21 -3.02 19.37
N PHE A 27 16.49 -2.76 18.29
CA PHE A 27 15.04 -2.71 18.27
C PHE A 27 14.52 -3.81 17.35
N ASP A 28 13.50 -4.53 17.80
CA ASP A 28 12.73 -5.41 16.91
C ASP A 28 11.72 -4.58 16.12
N SER A 29 11.13 -3.57 16.75
CA SER A 29 10.24 -2.59 16.10
C SER A 29 10.47 -1.19 16.67
N PHE A 30 10.43 -0.19 15.80
CA PHE A 30 10.44 1.22 16.17
C PHE A 30 9.67 1.98 15.10
N VAL A 31 8.50 2.50 15.47
CA VAL A 31 7.56 3.21 14.62
C VAL A 31 7.43 4.63 15.13
N LEU A 32 7.76 5.58 14.27
CA LEU A 32 7.67 7.02 14.54
C LEU A 32 6.59 7.61 13.61
N ASP A 33 5.40 7.79 14.16
CA ASP A 33 4.27 8.40 13.44
C ASP A 33 4.25 9.92 13.67
N ASN A 34 3.28 10.62 13.07
CA ASN A 34 3.16 12.08 13.21
C ASN A 34 2.98 12.56 14.67
N SER A 35 2.37 11.75 15.53
CA SER A 35 2.06 12.11 16.92
C SER A 35 2.55 11.12 17.98
N SER A 36 2.98 9.91 17.60
CA SER A 36 3.32 8.84 18.55
C SER A 36 4.64 8.15 18.22
N VAL A 37 5.28 7.64 19.28
CA VAL A 37 6.44 6.74 19.20
C VAL A 37 6.01 5.41 19.78
N ARG A 38 6.15 4.32 19.03
CA ARG A 38 5.82 2.95 19.50
C ARG A 38 6.89 1.97 19.06
N GLY A 39 7.08 0.90 19.80
CA GLY A 39 8.05 -0.12 19.42
C GLY A 39 8.37 -1.09 20.54
N GLY A 40 9.46 -1.82 20.38
CA GLY A 40 9.93 -2.78 21.34
C GLY A 40 11.11 -3.59 20.82
N GLY A 41 11.68 -4.40 21.69
CA GLY A 41 12.78 -5.29 21.39
C GLY A 41 13.26 -6.01 22.64
N SER A 42 14.44 -6.62 22.53
CA SER A 42 15.09 -7.32 23.62
C SER A 42 16.56 -6.97 23.68
N ASP A 43 17.09 -6.80 24.88
CA ASP A 43 18.53 -6.64 25.12
C ASP A 43 18.98 -7.45 26.36
N LEU A 44 20.19 -7.18 26.88
CA LEU A 44 20.77 -7.92 28.01
C LEU A 44 19.95 -7.81 29.31
N VAL A 45 19.13 -6.76 29.46
CA VAL A 45 18.26 -6.57 30.63
C VAL A 45 16.96 -7.38 30.49
N GLY A 46 16.47 -7.53 29.27
CA GLY A 46 15.29 -8.30 28.92
C GLY A 46 14.46 -7.67 27.80
N ASP A 47 13.23 -8.14 27.67
CA ASP A 47 12.25 -7.61 26.72
C ASP A 47 11.73 -6.24 27.17
N PHE A 48 11.54 -5.33 26.21
CA PHE A 48 11.05 -3.99 26.46
C PHE A 48 10.03 -3.52 25.43
N VAL A 49 9.19 -2.57 25.84
CA VAL A 49 8.22 -1.87 25.00
C VAL A 49 8.53 -0.37 25.01
N LEU A 50 8.32 0.28 23.86
CA LEU A 50 8.43 1.73 23.70
C LEU A 50 7.04 2.33 23.54
N ASP A 51 6.76 3.39 24.30
CA ASP A 51 5.54 4.20 24.14
C ASP A 51 5.83 5.69 24.39
N GLY A 52 5.27 6.57 23.55
CA GLY A 52 5.62 7.97 23.57
C GLY A 52 4.91 8.84 22.55
N THR A 53 5.30 10.11 22.51
CA THR A 53 4.69 11.16 21.69
C THR A 53 5.72 11.94 20.87
N LYS A 54 5.31 12.36 19.68
CA LYS A 54 6.00 13.33 18.82
C LYS A 54 5.18 14.61 18.77
N ASN A 55 5.82 15.75 19.04
CA ASN A 55 5.22 17.06 18.87
C ASN A 55 6.16 17.94 18.04
N GLY A 56 5.90 18.00 16.73
CA GLY A 56 6.81 18.58 15.75
C GLY A 56 8.14 17.85 15.74
N GLY A 57 9.24 18.58 15.98
CA GLY A 57 10.58 18.00 16.10
C GLY A 57 10.91 17.44 17.49
N LEU A 58 10.06 17.62 18.51
CA LEU A 58 10.31 17.13 19.86
C LEU A 58 9.78 15.71 20.03
N ILE A 59 10.64 14.80 20.50
CA ILE A 59 10.34 13.39 20.71
C ILE A 59 10.46 13.08 22.20
N LYS A 60 9.44 12.43 22.77
CA LYS A 60 9.48 11.87 24.12
C LYS A 60 8.95 10.45 24.11
N PHE A 61 9.67 9.49 24.66
CA PHE A 61 9.18 8.12 24.81
C PHE A 61 9.77 7.43 26.03
N THR A 62 9.05 6.43 26.51
CA THR A 62 9.45 5.59 27.64
C THR A 62 9.82 4.22 27.12
N LYS A 63 11.01 3.73 27.49
CA LYS A 63 11.41 2.33 27.33
C LYS A 63 11.11 1.58 28.61
N LEU A 64 10.10 0.73 28.60
CA LEU A 64 9.66 -0.05 29.75
C LEU A 64 10.09 -1.51 29.61
N TYR A 65 10.97 -1.98 30.48
CA TYR A 65 11.31 -3.40 30.58
C TYR A 65 10.19 -4.18 31.27
N VAL A 66 9.76 -5.30 30.68
CA VAL A 66 8.60 -6.06 31.18
C VAL A 66 8.88 -6.58 32.60
N GLY A 67 8.11 -6.08 33.57
CA GLY A 67 8.25 -6.45 34.98
C GLY A 67 9.44 -5.83 35.71
N GLN A 68 10.12 -4.85 35.12
CA GLN A 68 11.30 -4.21 35.72
C GLN A 68 11.15 -2.67 35.79
N HIS A 69 12.14 -1.92 35.28
CA HIS A 69 12.23 -0.47 35.36
C HIS A 69 11.91 0.20 34.01
N ALA A 70 11.73 1.53 34.04
CA ALA A 70 11.46 2.36 32.88
C ALA A 70 12.56 3.41 32.69
N LEU A 71 12.92 3.69 31.44
CA LEU A 71 13.82 4.77 31.05
C LEU A 71 13.04 5.79 30.22
N GLU A 72 13.19 7.07 30.54
CA GLU A 72 12.58 8.18 29.81
C GLU A 72 13.58 8.76 28.81
N TYR A 73 13.19 8.89 27.56
CA TYR A 73 13.97 9.49 26.48
C TYR A 73 13.31 10.79 26.04
N GLU A 74 14.09 11.87 25.97
CA GLU A 74 13.67 13.15 25.41
C GLU A 74 14.72 13.66 24.42
N GLY A 75 14.30 13.91 23.18
CA GLY A 75 15.20 14.30 22.10
C GLY A 75 14.55 15.15 21.02
N LYS A 76 15.36 15.57 20.04
CA LYS A 76 14.93 16.31 18.86
C LYS A 76 15.19 15.50 17.60
N LEU A 77 14.20 15.49 16.71
CA LEU A 77 14.26 14.91 15.37
C LEU A 77 14.86 15.93 14.39
N PHE A 78 15.80 15.46 13.58
CA PHE A 78 16.44 16.20 12.51
C PHE A 78 16.28 15.41 11.21
N ASP A 79 15.84 16.08 10.16
CA ASP A 79 15.88 15.55 8.80
C ASP A 79 17.27 15.84 8.20
N LEU A 80 17.88 14.85 7.59
CA LEU A 80 19.19 14.92 6.96
C LEU A 80 19.06 15.12 5.45
N GLU A 81 20.12 15.58 4.79
CA GLU A 81 20.10 15.94 3.36
C GLU A 81 19.81 14.74 2.43
N ASP A 82 20.15 13.52 2.86
CA ASP A 82 19.84 12.28 2.14
C ASP A 82 18.40 11.77 2.39
N GLY A 83 17.61 12.55 3.13
CA GLY A 83 16.25 12.24 3.59
C GLY A 83 16.20 11.44 4.89
N SER A 84 17.34 10.92 5.37
CA SER A 84 17.36 10.13 6.60
C SER A 84 16.99 10.98 7.82
N GLN A 85 16.62 10.30 8.91
CA GLN A 85 16.16 10.98 10.12
C GLN A 85 17.06 10.63 11.28
N LYS A 86 17.40 11.64 12.08
CA LYS A 86 18.26 11.51 13.25
C LYS A 86 17.56 12.05 14.48
N ILE A 87 17.53 11.29 15.57
CA ILE A 87 17.05 11.74 16.87
C ILE A 87 18.26 11.87 17.79
N VAL A 88 18.45 13.05 18.38
CA VAL A 88 19.48 13.29 19.39
C VAL A 88 18.83 13.81 20.65
N GLY A 89 19.20 13.26 21.81
CA GLY A 89 18.59 13.64 23.06
C GLY A 89 19.31 13.10 24.28
N MET A 90 18.60 13.13 25.42
CA MET A 90 19.04 12.52 26.67
C MET A 90 18.05 11.47 27.12
N TRP A 91 18.56 10.38 27.67
CA TRP A 91 17.78 9.42 28.43
C TRP A 91 17.96 9.69 29.93
N SER A 92 16.99 9.29 30.73
CA SER A 92 17.04 9.38 32.19
C SER A 92 16.32 8.22 32.87
N CYS A 93 16.87 7.78 34.01
CA CYS A 93 16.27 6.79 34.89
C CYS A 93 16.72 7.11 36.32
N ALA A 94 15.77 7.51 37.18
CA ALA A 94 16.06 7.99 38.53
C ALA A 94 17.15 9.08 38.53
N ASP A 95 18.28 8.85 39.21
CA ASP A 95 19.40 9.80 39.30
C ASP A 95 20.42 9.67 38.16
N GLN A 96 20.21 8.75 37.22
CA GLN A 96 21.10 8.54 36.07
C GLN A 96 20.55 9.21 34.82
N LYS A 97 21.46 9.79 34.02
CA LYS A 97 21.16 10.41 32.73
C LYS A 97 22.32 10.19 31.77
N GLY A 98 22.04 10.22 30.48
CA GLY A 98 23.08 10.20 29.45
C GLY A 98 22.55 10.60 28.09
N ASP A 99 23.45 10.88 27.17
CA ASP A 99 23.09 11.24 25.80
C ASP A 99 22.68 9.99 25.02
N PHE A 100 21.83 10.17 24.00
CA PHE A 100 21.51 9.13 23.04
C PHE A 100 21.38 9.68 21.63
N GLU A 101 21.59 8.80 20.66
CA GLU A 101 21.46 9.07 19.24
C GLU A 101 20.76 7.90 18.55
N LEU A 102 19.72 8.18 17.77
CA LEU A 102 19.06 7.23 16.88
C LEU A 102 19.16 7.74 15.44
N LEU A 103 19.40 6.83 14.50
CA LEU A 103 19.48 7.08 13.07
C LEU A 103 18.55 6.13 12.33
N ARG A 104 17.71 6.68 11.45
CA ARG A 104 16.86 5.92 10.52
C ARG A 104 17.61 5.71 9.21
N ASP A 105 17.97 4.47 8.91
CA ASP A 105 18.59 4.11 7.64
C ASP A 105 17.51 3.98 6.54
N LEU A 106 17.29 5.07 5.80
CA LEU A 106 16.37 5.08 4.66
C LEU A 106 16.79 4.13 3.54
N GLN A 107 18.10 3.91 3.33
CA GLN A 107 18.57 3.03 2.27
C GLN A 107 18.17 1.59 2.57
N LEU A 108 18.27 1.18 3.84
CA LEU A 108 17.81 -0.13 4.29
C LEU A 108 16.30 -0.28 4.15
N GLU A 109 15.53 0.75 4.48
CA GLU A 109 14.07 0.76 4.34
C GLU A 109 13.63 0.63 2.87
N ARG A 110 14.20 1.48 1.98
CA ARG A 110 13.97 1.40 0.53
C ARG A 110 14.34 0.04 -0.05
N LYS A 111 15.47 -0.56 0.38
CA LYS A 111 15.87 -1.90 -0.05
C LYS A 111 14.88 -2.98 0.39
N ARG A 112 14.38 -2.90 1.62
CA ARG A 112 13.37 -3.85 2.14
C ARG A 112 12.05 -3.71 1.41
N GLU A 113 11.61 -2.47 1.18
CA GLU A 113 10.40 -2.19 0.45
C GLU A 113 10.51 -2.68 -1.00
N ALA A 114 11.62 -2.40 -1.68
CA ALA A 114 11.89 -2.91 -3.02
C ALA A 114 11.90 -4.46 -3.05
N ALA A 115 12.51 -5.11 -2.05
CA ALA A 115 12.51 -6.56 -1.94
C ALA A 115 11.08 -7.12 -1.72
N PHE A 116 10.30 -6.49 -0.83
CA PHE A 116 8.92 -6.87 -0.58
C PHE A 116 8.05 -6.70 -1.84
N ASN A 117 8.15 -5.54 -2.50
CA ASN A 117 7.46 -5.27 -3.76
C ASN A 117 7.85 -6.27 -4.85
N MET A 118 9.13 -6.68 -4.90
CA MET A 118 9.57 -7.72 -5.83
C MET A 118 8.95 -9.09 -5.51
N ILE A 119 8.84 -9.46 -4.22
CA ILE A 119 8.16 -10.70 -3.80
C ILE A 119 6.68 -10.65 -4.19
N VAL A 120 6.00 -9.53 -3.91
CA VAL A 120 4.59 -9.33 -4.25
C VAL A 120 4.38 -9.39 -5.77
N ALA A 121 5.21 -8.70 -6.55
CA ALA A 121 5.16 -8.74 -8.01
C ALA A 121 5.34 -10.17 -8.55
N ARG A 122 6.29 -10.93 -7.99
CA ARG A 122 6.50 -12.33 -8.36
C ARG A 122 5.31 -13.22 -8.00
N MET A 123 4.70 -13.01 -6.83
CA MET A 123 3.48 -13.72 -6.44
C MET A 123 2.32 -13.39 -7.38
N LYS A 124 2.11 -12.10 -7.68
CA LYS A 124 1.09 -11.65 -8.65
C LYS A 124 1.28 -12.29 -10.02
N MET A 125 2.52 -12.29 -10.52
CA MET A 125 2.87 -12.92 -11.80
C MET A 125 2.57 -14.42 -11.78
N ASN A 126 2.99 -15.15 -10.74
CA ASN A 126 2.76 -16.59 -10.64
C ASN A 126 1.26 -16.94 -10.54
N VAL A 127 0.51 -16.20 -9.72
CA VAL A 127 -0.95 -16.37 -9.60
C VAL A 127 -1.63 -16.05 -10.92
N GLY A 128 -1.25 -14.95 -11.57
CA GLY A 128 -1.81 -14.57 -12.87
C GLY A 128 -1.50 -15.59 -13.97
N LEU A 129 -0.29 -16.16 -13.99
CA LEU A 129 0.07 -17.24 -14.91
C LEU A 129 -0.71 -18.52 -14.64
N LEU A 130 -0.81 -18.93 -13.37
CA LEU A 130 -1.58 -20.11 -12.98
C LEU A 130 -3.04 -19.97 -13.39
N ARG A 131 -3.63 -18.80 -13.13
CA ARG A 131 -4.98 -18.46 -13.59
C ARG A 131 -5.10 -18.54 -15.09
N PHE A 132 -4.20 -17.87 -15.82
CA PHE A 132 -4.19 -17.88 -17.29
C PHE A 132 -4.14 -19.29 -17.88
N PHE A 133 -3.27 -20.17 -17.36
CA PHE A 133 -3.14 -21.52 -17.89
C PHE A 133 -4.31 -22.43 -17.51
N CYS A 134 -4.78 -22.34 -16.26
CA CYS A 134 -5.88 -23.17 -15.78
C CYS A 134 -7.23 -22.66 -16.28
N GLU A 135 -7.63 -21.45 -15.88
CA GLU A 135 -8.93 -20.85 -16.21
C GLU A 135 -9.00 -20.50 -17.69
N ASP A 136 -8.25 -19.49 -18.14
CA ASP A 136 -8.49 -18.92 -19.47
C ASP A 136 -8.14 -19.89 -20.58
N LEU A 137 -6.93 -20.45 -20.61
CA LEU A 137 -6.49 -21.32 -21.70
C LEU A 137 -7.17 -22.69 -21.64
N GLY A 138 -7.26 -23.29 -20.45
CA GLY A 138 -7.85 -24.60 -20.25
C GLY A 138 -9.34 -24.63 -20.59
N LEU A 139 -10.12 -23.70 -20.01
CA LEU A 139 -11.56 -23.63 -20.29
C LEU A 139 -11.83 -23.18 -21.72
N SER A 140 -11.04 -22.26 -22.29
CA SER A 140 -11.19 -21.85 -23.69
C SER A 140 -11.00 -23.01 -24.67
N CYS A 141 -9.99 -23.87 -24.44
CA CYS A 141 -9.80 -25.07 -25.26
C CYS A 141 -11.05 -25.95 -25.20
N ILE A 142 -11.59 -26.18 -24.00
CA ILE A 142 -12.80 -27.00 -23.82
C ILE A 142 -14.02 -26.35 -24.47
N GLN A 143 -14.19 -25.03 -24.37
CA GLN A 143 -15.23 -24.27 -25.06
C GLN A 143 -15.17 -24.48 -26.57
N ILE A 144 -13.97 -24.36 -27.16
CA ILE A 144 -13.76 -24.59 -28.60
C ILE A 144 -14.07 -26.04 -28.97
N PHE A 145 -13.60 -27.03 -28.21
CA PHE A 145 -13.89 -28.44 -28.47
C PHE A 145 -15.39 -28.75 -28.39
N TYR A 146 -16.08 -28.20 -27.39
CA TYR A 146 -17.52 -28.36 -27.24
C TYR A 146 -18.29 -27.78 -28.45
N LEU A 147 -17.88 -26.61 -28.95
CA LEU A 147 -18.45 -25.99 -30.15
C LEU A 147 -18.17 -26.78 -31.43
N MET A 148 -17.04 -27.49 -31.50
CA MET A 148 -16.73 -28.38 -32.64
C MET A 148 -17.56 -29.65 -32.61
N GLU A 149 -17.84 -30.19 -31.42
CA GLU A 149 -18.66 -31.39 -31.23
C GLU A 149 -20.15 -31.11 -31.49
N HIS A 150 -20.65 -29.94 -31.07
CA HIS A 150 -22.05 -29.57 -31.23
C HIS A 150 -22.26 -28.72 -32.48
N LYS A 151 -23.26 -29.07 -33.30
CA LYS A 151 -23.63 -28.30 -34.50
C LYS A 151 -24.20 -26.93 -34.09
N THR A 152 -23.33 -25.96 -33.87
CA THR A 152 -23.70 -24.58 -33.53
C THR A 152 -23.94 -23.74 -34.78
N THR A 153 -24.71 -22.67 -34.64
CA THR A 153 -24.86 -21.70 -35.73
C THR A 153 -23.54 -20.97 -35.97
N PRO A 154 -23.20 -20.59 -37.22
CA PRO A 154 -21.95 -19.88 -37.52
C PRO A 154 -21.77 -18.62 -36.66
N TRP A 155 -22.87 -17.90 -36.38
CA TRP A 155 -22.84 -16.70 -35.55
C TRP A 155 -22.42 -16.99 -34.10
N GLN A 156 -23.00 -18.02 -33.47
CA GLN A 156 -22.62 -18.42 -32.11
C GLN A 156 -21.16 -18.89 -32.04
N PHE A 157 -20.70 -19.58 -33.08
CA PHE A 157 -19.31 -19.97 -33.21
C PHE A 157 -18.38 -18.75 -33.24
N TYR A 158 -18.59 -17.80 -34.16
CA TYR A 158 -17.76 -16.60 -34.26
C TYR A 158 -17.80 -15.74 -32.99
N PHE A 159 -18.99 -15.58 -32.40
CA PHE A 159 -19.14 -14.83 -31.15
C PHE A 159 -18.34 -15.46 -30.02
N THR A 160 -18.43 -16.78 -29.85
CA THR A 160 -17.71 -17.48 -28.77
C THR A 160 -16.20 -17.46 -29.01
N VAL A 161 -15.74 -17.65 -30.25
CA VAL A 161 -14.31 -17.56 -30.59
C VAL A 161 -13.76 -16.15 -30.32
N ALA A 162 -14.52 -15.10 -30.67
CA ALA A 162 -14.14 -13.72 -30.40
C ALA A 162 -14.09 -13.43 -28.88
N SER A 163 -15.06 -13.94 -28.13
CA SER A 163 -15.11 -13.83 -26.67
C SER A 163 -13.93 -14.53 -26.01
N VAL A 164 -13.66 -15.78 -26.38
CA VAL A 164 -12.50 -16.58 -25.93
C VAL A 164 -11.19 -15.87 -26.23
N SER A 165 -11.02 -15.39 -27.47
CA SER A 165 -9.81 -14.68 -27.89
C SER A 165 -9.61 -13.40 -27.08
N SER A 166 -10.69 -12.66 -26.83
CA SER A 166 -10.66 -11.44 -26.02
C SER A 166 -10.31 -11.74 -24.55
N GLY A 167 -10.86 -12.82 -23.98
CA GLY A 167 -10.53 -13.29 -22.64
C GLY A 167 -9.04 -13.63 -22.50
N ILE A 168 -8.51 -14.47 -23.41
CA ILE A 168 -7.09 -14.84 -23.45
C ILE A 168 -6.19 -13.59 -23.55
N LEU A 169 -6.55 -12.63 -24.41
CA LEU A 169 -5.80 -11.38 -24.58
C LEU A 169 -5.84 -10.51 -23.32
N LEU A 170 -6.99 -10.37 -22.66
CA LEU A 170 -7.09 -9.60 -21.42
C LEU A 170 -6.33 -10.27 -20.27
N SER A 171 -6.39 -11.59 -20.17
CA SER A 171 -5.74 -12.34 -19.10
C SER A 171 -4.23 -12.39 -19.23
N ILE A 172 -3.67 -12.40 -20.45
CA ILE A 172 -2.21 -12.34 -20.66
C ILE A 172 -1.63 -10.94 -20.43
N LEU A 173 -2.42 -9.88 -20.64
CA LEU A 173 -1.96 -8.50 -20.44
C LEU A 173 -1.50 -8.23 -19.01
N GLY A 174 -2.19 -8.78 -18.00
CA GLY A 174 -1.83 -8.59 -16.60
C GLY A 174 -0.41 -9.08 -16.25
N PRO A 175 -0.09 -10.37 -16.43
CA PRO A 175 1.25 -10.90 -16.23
C PRO A 175 2.32 -10.22 -17.09
N LEU A 176 2.00 -9.84 -18.33
CA LEU A 176 2.93 -9.13 -19.21
C LEU A 176 3.27 -7.73 -18.69
N VAL A 177 2.28 -6.95 -18.26
CA VAL A 177 2.49 -5.62 -17.67
C VAL A 177 3.31 -5.75 -16.39
N GLU A 178 3.01 -6.72 -15.53
CA GLU A 178 3.78 -6.95 -14.30
C GLU A 178 5.22 -7.38 -14.60
N ALA A 179 5.44 -8.21 -15.62
CA ALA A 179 6.78 -8.62 -16.05
C ALA A 179 7.59 -7.44 -16.62
N VAL A 180 6.94 -6.56 -17.39
CA VAL A 180 7.56 -5.31 -17.90
C VAL A 180 7.91 -4.39 -16.74
N ASN A 181 6.99 -4.17 -15.79
CA ASN A 181 7.23 -3.33 -14.61
C ASN A 181 8.37 -3.89 -13.74
N ALA A 182 8.38 -5.20 -13.48
CA ALA A 182 9.44 -5.86 -12.73
C ALA A 182 10.81 -5.74 -13.44
N ARG A 183 10.84 -5.78 -14.77
CA ARG A 183 12.06 -5.54 -15.55
C ARG A 183 12.53 -4.09 -15.44
N SER A 184 11.62 -3.12 -15.57
CA SER A 184 11.95 -1.70 -15.39
C SER A 184 12.51 -1.41 -14.00
N CYS A 185 11.91 -1.96 -12.93
CA CYS A 185 12.44 -1.82 -11.57
C CYS A 185 13.83 -2.44 -11.41
N ARG A 186 14.10 -3.58 -12.05
CA ARG A 186 15.45 -4.21 -12.02
C ARG A 186 16.49 -3.37 -12.74
N LEU A 187 16.13 -2.76 -13.88
CA LEU A 187 17.04 -1.87 -14.61
C LEU A 187 17.36 -0.63 -13.78
N ALA A 188 16.36 0.02 -13.20
CA ALA A 188 16.56 1.16 -12.31
C ALA A 188 17.41 0.80 -11.08
N ALA A 189 17.20 -0.38 -10.50
CA ALA A 189 18.01 -0.86 -9.37
C ALA A 189 19.46 -1.23 -9.79
N GLY A 190 19.64 -1.75 -11.01
CA GLY A 190 20.96 -2.08 -11.55
C GLY A 190 21.78 -0.81 -11.82
N GLU A 191 21.18 0.21 -12.43
CA GLU A 191 21.80 1.52 -12.63
C GLU A 191 22.17 2.18 -11.29
N ALA A 192 21.31 2.06 -10.28
CA ALA A 192 21.60 2.56 -8.94
C ALA A 192 22.70 1.78 -8.19
N ALA A 193 22.93 0.51 -8.56
CA ALA A 193 24.00 -0.31 -7.98
C ALA A 193 25.35 -0.13 -8.70
N GLU A 194 25.33 0.23 -9.99
CA GLU A 194 26.53 0.46 -10.80
C GLU A 194 27.05 1.90 -10.75
N GLN A 195 26.25 2.88 -10.34
CA GLN A 195 26.80 4.17 -9.94
C GLN A 195 27.48 4.01 -8.58
N PRO A 196 28.83 3.94 -8.50
CA PRO A 196 29.46 4.23 -7.22
C PRO A 196 28.93 5.59 -6.77
N PRO A 197 28.73 5.83 -5.45
CA PRO A 197 28.42 7.17 -4.98
C PRO A 197 29.43 8.08 -5.64
N SER A 198 28.97 9.00 -6.50
CA SER A 198 29.91 9.82 -7.24
C SER A 198 30.70 10.57 -6.18
N VAL A 199 31.97 10.20 -6.05
CA VAL A 199 32.98 11.02 -5.40
C VAL A 199 33.34 12.12 -6.41
N ASP A 200 32.32 12.75 -6.99
CA ASP A 200 32.40 14.14 -7.37
C ASP A 200 32.07 14.86 -6.06
N GLY A 201 33.03 15.08 -5.15
CA GLY A 201 34.28 15.70 -5.53
C GLY A 201 34.05 17.04 -6.23
N GLY A 202 32.80 17.56 -6.18
CA GLY A 202 32.43 18.89 -6.58
C GLY A 202 33.38 19.84 -5.89
N ALA A 203 34.35 20.31 -6.68
CA ALA A 203 35.25 21.36 -6.33
C ALA A 203 34.40 22.46 -5.72
N PHE A 204 34.56 22.60 -4.40
CA PHE A 204 34.14 23.76 -3.65
C PHE A 204 34.73 24.95 -4.39
N MET A 205 33.90 25.62 -5.19
CA MET A 205 34.27 26.87 -5.81
C MET A 205 34.52 27.83 -4.66
N CYS A 206 35.80 28.12 -4.48
CA CYS A 206 36.34 28.95 -3.43
C CYS A 206 35.77 30.37 -3.59
N CYS A 207 34.64 30.64 -2.94
CA CYS A 207 34.29 32.02 -2.59
C CYS A 207 35.21 32.44 -1.44
N THR A 208 36.43 32.80 -1.79
CA THR A 208 37.25 33.70 -0.97
C THR A 208 36.50 35.02 -0.83
N GLY A 209 36.01 35.30 0.38
CA GLY A 209 35.56 36.62 0.77
C GLY A 209 34.19 36.66 1.41
N MET A 210 34.08 36.21 2.67
CA MET A 210 33.60 37.02 3.79
C MET A 210 33.65 36.17 5.06
N ALA A 211 34.67 36.42 5.89
CA ALA A 211 34.75 35.90 7.23
C ALA A 211 33.66 36.57 8.08
N HIS A 212 32.56 35.86 8.37
CA HIS A 212 31.77 36.12 9.57
C HIS A 212 31.61 34.82 10.35
N ARG A 213 32.56 34.65 11.27
CA ARG A 213 32.61 33.62 12.30
C ARG A 213 31.46 33.88 13.27
N SER A 214 30.37 33.10 13.21
CA SER A 214 29.41 33.02 14.31
C SER A 214 29.82 31.86 15.21
N GLU A 215 30.62 32.16 16.22
CA GLU A 215 30.74 31.32 17.41
C GLU A 215 29.35 31.20 18.04
N PHE A 216 28.71 30.04 17.88
CA PHE A 216 27.57 29.68 18.71
C PHE A 216 28.11 29.24 20.07
N GLN A 217 28.52 30.22 20.87
CA GLN A 217 28.80 30.04 22.28
C GLN A 217 27.50 29.67 22.99
N THR A 218 27.50 28.51 23.61
CA THR A 218 26.58 28.11 24.66
C THR A 218 26.84 28.93 25.92
N THR A 219 26.53 30.22 25.87
CA THR A 219 26.43 31.08 27.06
C THR A 219 24.97 31.53 27.22
N SER A 220 24.32 31.04 28.27
CA SER A 220 23.53 31.85 29.22
C SER A 220 22.44 31.03 29.92
N LYS A 221 22.78 30.52 31.11
CA LYS A 221 21.81 30.37 32.21
C LYS A 221 21.95 31.47 33.27
N ALA A 222 22.77 32.49 33.04
CA ALA A 222 23.01 33.54 34.00
C ALA A 222 23.24 34.89 33.30
N ALA A 223 22.16 35.53 32.82
CA ALA A 223 22.03 37.00 32.66
C ALA A 223 20.79 37.36 31.80
N VAL A 224 19.58 37.04 32.25
CA VAL A 224 18.38 37.79 31.83
C VAL A 224 17.78 38.43 33.07
N LYS A 225 18.54 39.38 33.63
CA LYS A 225 18.09 40.26 34.72
C LYS A 225 18.40 41.68 34.26
N GLY A 226 17.60 42.21 33.34
CA GLY A 226 17.76 43.59 32.86
C GLY A 226 17.32 43.90 31.43
N LEU A 227 16.92 42.93 30.61
CA LEU A 227 16.28 43.25 29.32
C LEU A 227 14.88 43.78 29.61
N GLY A 228 14.66 45.08 29.36
CA GLY A 228 13.34 45.69 29.48
C GLY A 228 12.34 44.96 28.57
N MET A 229 11.11 44.75 29.05
CA MET A 229 10.06 43.98 28.35
C MET A 229 9.95 44.31 26.84
N GLY A 230 10.22 45.56 26.44
CA GLY A 230 10.10 46.00 25.05
C GLY A 230 11.05 45.35 24.04
N GLU A 231 12.27 44.96 24.43
CA GLU A 231 13.24 44.39 23.48
C GLU A 231 12.94 42.91 23.17
N HIS A 232 12.48 42.17 24.18
CA HIS A 232 12.01 40.81 24.01
C HIS A 232 10.73 40.75 23.14
N GLU A 233 9.81 41.69 23.34
CA GLU A 233 8.58 41.80 22.54
C GLU A 233 8.87 42.14 21.07
N LEU A 234 9.88 42.99 20.82
CA LEU A 234 10.35 43.30 19.46
C LEU A 234 10.99 42.09 18.76
N LEU A 235 11.75 41.25 19.47
CA LEU A 235 12.33 40.04 18.88
C LEU A 235 11.26 38.99 18.58
N LEU A 236 10.27 38.82 19.46
CA LEU A 236 9.14 37.93 19.21
C LEU A 236 8.29 38.40 18.03
N SER A 237 8.05 39.71 17.89
CA SER A 237 7.28 40.24 16.76
C SER A 237 8.01 40.02 15.43
N LYS A 238 9.33 40.25 15.36
CA LYS A 238 10.15 39.92 14.18
C LYS A 238 10.09 38.45 13.83
N ARG A 239 10.25 37.54 14.81
CA ARG A 239 10.18 36.09 14.57
C ARG A 239 8.80 35.66 14.06
N ARG A 240 7.71 36.22 14.60
CA ARG A 240 6.35 35.98 14.10
C ARG A 240 6.17 36.47 12.66
N ALA A 241 6.76 37.61 12.30
CA ALA A 241 6.70 38.14 10.94
C ALA A 241 7.47 37.24 9.95
N THR A 242 8.68 36.80 10.30
CA THR A 242 9.46 35.85 9.48
C THR A 242 8.72 34.53 9.29
N TYR A 243 8.17 33.97 10.37
CA TYR A 243 7.39 32.72 10.30
C TYR A 243 6.15 32.86 9.39
N ARG A 244 5.46 34.01 9.42
CA ARG A 244 4.33 34.25 8.50
C ARG A 244 4.78 34.29 7.04
N LEU A 245 5.88 34.97 6.74
CA LEU A 245 6.42 35.04 5.37
C LEU A 245 6.87 33.66 4.87
N GLU A 246 7.49 32.85 5.73
CA GLU A 246 7.86 31.46 5.40
C GLU A 246 6.62 30.60 5.13
N LEU A 247 5.58 30.73 5.95
CA LEU A 247 4.31 30.03 5.75
C LEU A 247 3.60 30.45 4.46
N GLU A 248 3.53 31.75 4.17
CA GLU A 248 2.96 32.29 2.93
C GLU A 248 3.74 31.81 1.69
N ALA A 249 5.07 31.77 1.77
CA ALA A 249 5.92 31.25 0.71
C ALA A 249 5.71 29.74 0.48
N GLN A 250 5.59 28.96 1.56
CA GLN A 250 5.26 27.52 1.48
C GLN A 250 3.88 27.31 0.87
N GLU A 251 2.87 28.09 1.26
CA GLU A 251 1.52 28.01 0.68
C GLU A 251 1.51 28.40 -0.80
N ALA A 252 2.27 29.42 -1.20
CA ALA A 252 2.39 29.83 -2.60
C ALA A 252 3.09 28.75 -3.44
N ALA A 253 4.19 28.18 -2.94
CA ALA A 253 4.89 27.10 -3.60
C ALA A 253 4.00 25.84 -3.74
N TYR A 254 3.23 25.54 -2.71
CA TYR A 254 2.25 24.44 -2.75
C TYR A 254 1.17 24.67 -3.82
N LYS A 255 0.56 25.87 -3.86
CA LYS A 255 -0.43 26.22 -4.88
C LYS A 255 0.14 26.14 -6.30
N ALA A 256 1.38 26.58 -6.50
CA ALA A 256 2.06 26.48 -7.79
C ALA A 256 2.27 25.02 -8.22
N ARG A 257 2.65 24.13 -7.28
CA ARG A 257 2.78 22.69 -7.56
C ARG A 257 1.44 22.03 -7.88
N ILE A 258 0.36 22.40 -7.19
CA ILE A 258 -1.01 21.95 -7.52
C ILE A 258 -1.37 22.34 -8.95
N GLU A 259 -1.13 23.59 -9.32
CA GLU A 259 -1.47 24.10 -10.65
C GLU A 259 -0.65 23.40 -11.73
N GLN A 260 0.66 23.23 -11.51
CA GLN A 260 1.53 22.47 -12.40
C GLN A 260 1.08 21.00 -12.56
N ALA A 261 0.79 20.30 -11.45
CA ALA A 261 0.33 18.92 -11.50
C ALA A 261 -1.04 18.80 -12.17
N ARG A 262 -1.91 19.80 -12.01
CA ARG A 262 -3.19 19.88 -12.71
C ARG A 262 -3.00 20.09 -14.21
N GLU A 263 -2.09 20.95 -14.63
CA GLU A 263 -1.78 21.15 -16.04
C GLU A 263 -1.23 19.89 -16.69
N GLN A 264 -0.28 19.21 -16.03
CA GLN A 264 0.25 17.92 -16.46
C GLN A 264 -0.86 16.86 -16.57
N SER A 265 -1.77 16.83 -15.60
CA SER A 265 -2.89 15.89 -15.60
C SER A 265 -3.82 16.02 -16.79
N ASN A 266 -4.09 17.25 -17.22
CA ASN A 266 -5.01 17.51 -18.32
C ASN A 266 -4.43 17.02 -19.67
N GLY A 267 -3.10 16.89 -19.77
CA GLY A 267 -2.41 16.37 -20.94
C GLY A 267 -2.45 14.84 -21.05
N GLU A 268 -2.61 14.12 -19.94
CA GLU A 268 -2.48 12.66 -19.89
C GLU A 268 -3.78 11.98 -19.44
N LEU A 269 -4.77 11.97 -20.34
CA LEU A 269 -6.10 11.39 -20.08
C LEU A 269 -6.05 9.95 -19.53
N LEU A 270 -5.08 9.14 -19.96
CA LEU A 270 -4.98 7.73 -19.56
C LEU A 270 -4.08 7.49 -18.34
N SER A 271 -3.14 8.39 -18.02
CA SER A 271 -2.28 8.24 -16.84
C SER A 271 -3.00 8.64 -15.56
N GLY A 272 -4.23 9.18 -15.65
CA GLY A 272 -5.22 9.33 -14.58
C GLY A 272 -4.76 10.04 -13.33
N ASN A 273 -3.98 11.09 -13.54
CA ASN A 273 -3.58 12.11 -12.58
C ASN A 273 -3.40 11.75 -11.11
N THR A 274 -2.60 10.69 -10.94
CA THR A 274 -2.00 10.30 -9.66
C THR A 274 -1.11 11.39 -9.10
N ASP A 275 -0.31 12.05 -9.93
CA ASP A 275 0.64 13.08 -9.48
C ASP A 275 -0.09 14.28 -8.85
N TYR A 276 -1.24 14.64 -9.42
CA TYR A 276 -2.13 15.65 -8.84
C TYR A 276 -2.66 15.21 -7.48
N ILE A 277 -3.08 13.94 -7.34
CA ILE A 277 -3.54 13.39 -6.05
C ILE A 277 -2.39 13.36 -5.04
N GLU A 278 -1.17 12.99 -5.44
CA GLU A 278 0.00 12.97 -4.55
C GLU A 278 0.30 14.37 -4.00
N VAL A 279 0.26 15.41 -4.83
CA VAL A 279 0.38 16.80 -4.36
C VAL A 279 -0.77 17.18 -3.41
N LEU A 280 -2.00 16.75 -3.67
CA LEU A 280 -3.12 16.99 -2.75
C LEU A 280 -2.96 16.26 -1.40
N MET A 281 -2.26 15.12 -1.37
CA MET A 281 -2.00 14.39 -0.14
C MET A 281 -1.04 15.14 0.79
N GLU A 282 -0.09 15.92 0.26
CA GLU A 282 0.95 16.63 1.03
C GLU A 282 0.40 17.62 2.07
N LYS A 283 -0.82 18.16 1.89
CA LYS A 283 -1.41 19.10 2.86
C LYS A 283 -2.24 18.35 3.90
N PRO A 284 -1.81 18.29 5.18
CA PRO A 284 -2.51 17.57 6.23
C PRO A 284 -3.82 18.25 6.67
N ASP A 285 -3.99 19.54 6.37
CA ASP A 285 -5.02 20.40 6.99
C ASP A 285 -6.25 20.65 6.12
N GLU A 286 -6.38 20.02 4.94
CA GLU A 286 -7.65 20.12 4.21
C GLU A 286 -8.75 19.30 4.92
N PRO A 287 -10.02 19.78 4.91
CA PRO A 287 -11.10 19.31 5.77
C PRO A 287 -11.67 17.93 5.36
N ALA A 288 -10.86 17.06 4.77
CA ALA A 288 -11.20 15.66 4.74
C ALA A 288 -11.15 15.15 6.18
N LEU A 289 -12.32 14.96 6.80
CA LEU A 289 -12.52 14.17 8.03
C LEU A 289 -12.03 12.70 7.90
N VAL A 290 -11.35 12.37 6.79
CA VAL A 290 -10.94 11.04 6.40
C VAL A 290 -9.46 10.89 6.73
N PRO A 291 -9.07 9.86 7.49
CA PRO A 291 -7.69 9.69 7.93
C PRO A 291 -6.75 9.38 6.75
N ASP A 292 -5.52 9.90 6.84
CA ASP A 292 -4.41 9.54 5.95
C ASP A 292 -3.79 8.21 6.42
N ILE A 293 -4.51 7.12 6.17
CA ILE A 293 -4.11 5.75 6.50
C ILE A 293 -4.22 4.92 5.23
N SER A 294 -3.27 4.00 5.01
CA SER A 294 -3.30 3.12 3.85
C SER A 294 -4.54 2.21 3.91
N ILE A 295 -5.09 1.85 2.73
CA ILE A 295 -6.26 0.96 2.68
C ILE A 295 -5.95 -0.42 3.30
N ALA A 296 -4.71 -0.89 3.16
CA ALA A 296 -4.26 -2.15 3.78
C ALA A 296 -4.32 -2.06 5.30
N ASP A 297 -3.88 -0.94 5.88
CA ASP A 297 -3.92 -0.71 7.32
C ASP A 297 -5.35 -0.51 7.83
N VAL A 298 -6.23 0.15 7.09
CA VAL A 298 -7.65 0.24 7.44
C VAL A 298 -8.27 -1.16 7.53
N ILE A 299 -8.01 -2.04 6.56
CA ILE A 299 -8.53 -3.41 6.56
C ILE A 299 -7.86 -4.27 7.65
N ALA A 300 -6.56 -4.09 7.90
CA ALA A 300 -5.83 -4.86 8.91
C ALA A 300 -6.21 -4.45 10.35
N SER A 301 -6.34 -3.14 10.60
CA SER A 301 -6.63 -2.59 11.94
C SER A 301 -8.12 -2.62 12.29
N ASN A 302 -9.02 -2.42 11.32
CA ASN A 302 -10.45 -2.37 11.56
C ASN A 302 -11.13 -3.72 11.28
N LYS A 303 -11.39 -4.49 12.35
CA LYS A 303 -12.07 -5.79 12.27
C LYS A 303 -13.45 -5.70 11.60
N GLY A 304 -14.21 -4.62 11.80
CA GLY A 304 -15.53 -4.44 11.22
C GLY A 304 -15.48 -4.30 9.70
N VAL A 305 -14.58 -3.45 9.18
CA VAL A 305 -14.34 -3.28 7.73
C VAL A 305 -13.95 -4.62 7.11
N ARG A 306 -13.01 -5.34 7.73
CA ARG A 306 -12.56 -6.66 7.27
C ARG A 306 -13.69 -7.68 7.23
N GLN A 307 -14.54 -7.72 8.26
CA GLN A 307 -15.68 -8.65 8.32
C GLN A 307 -16.72 -8.36 7.23
N ILE A 308 -17.03 -7.09 6.99
CA ILE A 308 -17.98 -6.67 5.94
C ILE A 308 -17.47 -7.04 4.55
N LEU A 309 -16.20 -6.76 4.24
CA LEU A 309 -15.58 -7.17 2.98
C LEU A 309 -15.56 -8.70 2.84
N SER A 310 -15.18 -9.42 3.90
CA SER A 310 -15.18 -10.90 3.90
C SER A 310 -16.58 -11.46 3.63
N PHE A 311 -17.61 -10.85 4.20
CA PHE A 311 -19.00 -11.23 3.96
C PHE A 311 -19.41 -11.05 2.50
N GLY A 312 -19.07 -9.90 1.89
CA GLY A 312 -19.36 -9.66 0.46
C GLY A 312 -18.72 -10.71 -0.45
N VAL A 313 -17.46 -11.06 -0.18
CA VAL A 313 -16.72 -12.11 -0.90
C VAL A 313 -17.35 -13.48 -0.71
N LEU A 314 -17.67 -13.86 0.53
CA LEU A 314 -18.31 -15.14 0.84
C LEU A 314 -19.69 -15.24 0.18
N LEU A 315 -20.48 -14.17 0.19
CA LEU A 315 -21.78 -14.11 -0.47
C LEU A 315 -21.64 -14.35 -1.99
N TYR A 316 -20.68 -13.68 -2.62
CA TYR A 316 -20.38 -13.86 -4.04
C TYR A 316 -19.96 -15.30 -4.37
N TRP A 317 -18.94 -15.84 -3.70
CA TRP A 317 -18.46 -17.19 -4.01
C TRP A 317 -19.48 -18.27 -3.68
N SER A 318 -20.29 -18.08 -2.62
CA SER A 318 -21.40 -18.99 -2.33
C SER A 318 -22.42 -18.99 -3.47
N TYR A 319 -22.77 -17.82 -3.99
CA TYR A 319 -23.65 -17.72 -5.15
C TYR A 319 -23.07 -18.44 -6.37
N ILE A 320 -21.82 -18.14 -6.74
CA ILE A 320 -21.13 -18.76 -7.89
C ILE A 320 -21.16 -20.29 -7.81
N ILE A 321 -20.85 -20.87 -6.64
CA ILE A 321 -20.88 -22.33 -6.44
C ILE A 321 -22.30 -22.89 -6.57
N CYS A 322 -23.32 -22.14 -6.15
CA CYS A 322 -24.72 -22.58 -6.18
C CYS A 322 -25.39 -22.47 -7.57
N VAL A 323 -24.91 -21.61 -8.47
CA VAL A 323 -25.51 -21.38 -9.82
C VAL A 323 -25.90 -22.68 -10.54
N PRO A 324 -24.99 -23.66 -10.75
CA PRO A 324 -25.32 -24.86 -11.52
C PRO A 324 -26.27 -25.84 -10.82
N PHE A 325 -26.60 -25.61 -9.55
CA PHE A 325 -27.53 -26.43 -8.78
C PHE A 325 -28.91 -25.80 -8.63
N VAL A 326 -28.98 -24.47 -8.70
CA VAL A 326 -30.21 -23.70 -8.48
C VAL A 326 -30.94 -23.40 -9.79
N PHE A 327 -30.20 -23.14 -10.87
CA PHE A 327 -30.77 -22.76 -12.15
C PHE A 327 -30.74 -23.90 -13.15
N ASP A 328 -31.75 -23.95 -14.00
CA ASP A 328 -31.81 -24.88 -15.12
C ASP A 328 -30.99 -24.34 -16.30
N LEU A 329 -29.76 -24.86 -16.47
CA LEU A 329 -28.79 -24.44 -17.49
C LEU A 329 -28.91 -25.31 -18.75
N SER A 330 -30.13 -25.43 -19.30
CA SER A 330 -30.40 -26.33 -20.43
C SER A 330 -29.68 -25.86 -21.70
N CYS A 331 -29.41 -26.78 -22.64
CA CYS A 331 -28.75 -26.44 -23.91
C CYS A 331 -29.64 -25.66 -24.88
N GLU A 332 -30.96 -25.78 -24.70
CA GLU A 332 -31.95 -25.21 -25.61
C GLU A 332 -32.23 -23.73 -25.29
N HIS A 333 -31.95 -23.31 -24.06
CA HIS A 333 -32.30 -22.00 -23.56
C HIS A 333 -31.04 -21.24 -23.12
N ALA A 334 -31.07 -19.92 -23.27
CA ALA A 334 -30.05 -19.08 -22.65
C ALA A 334 -30.11 -19.22 -21.11
N ILE A 335 -29.03 -18.83 -20.43
CA ILE A 335 -28.99 -18.77 -18.97
C ILE A 335 -30.20 -17.95 -18.46
N PRO A 336 -30.95 -18.45 -17.46
CA PRO A 336 -32.14 -17.77 -16.97
C PRO A 336 -31.87 -16.32 -16.56
N ALA A 337 -32.78 -15.41 -16.92
CA ALA A 337 -32.63 -13.98 -16.63
C ALA A 337 -32.51 -13.71 -15.12
N GLU A 338 -33.16 -14.55 -14.30
CA GLU A 338 -33.11 -14.51 -12.84
C GLU A 338 -31.67 -14.67 -12.32
N SER A 339 -30.88 -15.56 -12.91
CA SER A 339 -29.47 -15.77 -12.57
C SER A 339 -28.65 -14.52 -12.90
N HIS A 340 -28.89 -13.87 -14.04
CA HIS A 340 -28.21 -12.63 -14.38
C HIS A 340 -28.56 -11.48 -13.43
N VAL A 341 -29.82 -11.35 -13.04
CA VAL A 341 -30.26 -10.31 -12.08
C VAL A 341 -29.61 -10.53 -10.71
N ILE A 342 -29.62 -11.77 -10.20
CA ILE A 342 -29.01 -12.07 -8.89
C ILE A 342 -27.49 -11.82 -8.93
N PHE A 343 -26.81 -12.26 -10.01
CA PHE A 343 -25.40 -11.95 -10.23
C PHE A 343 -25.14 -10.44 -10.19
N LEU A 344 -25.90 -9.65 -10.97
CA LEU A 344 -25.72 -8.19 -11.03
C LEU A 344 -25.97 -7.52 -9.68
N CYS A 345 -26.96 -7.98 -8.91
CA CYS A 345 -27.22 -7.48 -7.55
C CYS A 345 -26.03 -7.75 -6.61
N ILE A 346 -25.51 -8.98 -6.60
CA ILE A 346 -24.38 -9.36 -5.73
C ILE A 346 -23.08 -8.68 -6.17
N ALA A 347 -22.82 -8.57 -7.47
CA ALA A 347 -21.66 -7.86 -8.01
C ALA A 347 -21.73 -6.36 -7.68
N SER A 348 -22.90 -5.73 -7.84
CA SER A 348 -23.11 -4.32 -7.48
C SER A 348 -22.92 -4.08 -5.99
N PHE A 349 -23.44 -4.98 -5.14
CA PHE A 349 -23.22 -4.92 -3.70
C PHE A 349 -21.72 -5.00 -3.35
N ASN A 350 -20.98 -5.93 -3.95
CA ASN A 350 -19.54 -6.04 -3.73
C ASN A 350 -18.77 -4.80 -4.20
N MET A 351 -19.12 -4.24 -5.36
CA MET A 351 -18.51 -2.99 -5.83
C MET A 351 -18.82 -1.83 -4.87
N PHE A 352 -20.06 -1.74 -4.36
CA PHE A 352 -20.42 -0.74 -3.36
C PHE A 352 -19.58 -0.87 -2.08
N LEU A 353 -19.35 -2.09 -1.58
CA LEU A 353 -18.48 -2.31 -0.41
C LEU A 353 -17.04 -1.84 -0.67
N GLN A 354 -16.53 -2.04 -1.88
CA GLN A 354 -15.20 -1.55 -2.26
C GLN A 354 -15.16 -0.02 -2.33
N ILE A 355 -16.17 0.62 -2.92
CA ILE A 355 -16.28 2.09 -2.97
C ILE A 355 -16.37 2.67 -1.56
N TRP A 356 -17.20 2.07 -0.70
CA TRP A 356 -17.33 2.47 0.69
C TRP A 356 -16.01 2.37 1.43
N CYS A 357 -15.29 1.25 1.31
CA CYS A 357 -13.99 1.06 1.94
C CYS A 357 -12.94 2.04 1.40
N ALA A 358 -12.92 2.30 0.08
CA ALA A 358 -12.06 3.29 -0.55
C ALA A 358 -12.26 4.70 0.07
N ALA A 359 -13.52 5.10 0.26
CA ALA A 359 -13.89 6.40 0.82
C ALA A 359 -13.49 6.56 2.31
N LEU A 360 -13.09 5.50 3.01
CA LEU A 360 -12.56 5.57 4.39
C LEU A 360 -11.09 6.05 4.44
N THR A 361 -10.43 6.19 3.28
CA THR A 361 -9.05 6.68 3.19
C THR A 361 -9.01 8.00 2.44
N LYS A 362 -8.14 8.93 2.87
CA LYS A 362 -7.94 10.21 2.17
C LYS A 362 -7.58 9.99 0.70
N TYR A 363 -6.66 9.05 0.44
CA TYR A 363 -6.24 8.69 -0.92
C TYR A 363 -7.40 8.15 -1.78
N GLY A 364 -8.22 7.25 -1.23
CA GLY A 364 -9.37 6.70 -1.96
C GLY A 364 -10.45 7.74 -2.25
N TYR A 365 -10.73 8.62 -1.29
CA TYR A 365 -11.63 9.75 -1.50
C TYR A 365 -11.13 10.70 -2.60
N LEU A 366 -9.85 11.11 -2.54
CA LEU A 366 -9.27 11.99 -3.55
C LEU A 366 -9.22 11.32 -4.93
N THR A 367 -8.92 10.02 -4.99
CA THR A 367 -8.95 9.26 -6.25
C THR A 367 -10.35 9.21 -6.86
N LEU A 368 -11.38 9.03 -6.03
CA LEU A 368 -12.79 9.05 -6.47
C LEU A 368 -13.19 10.41 -7.07
N VAL A 369 -12.75 11.51 -6.46
CA VAL A 369 -13.11 12.88 -6.87
C VAL A 369 -12.27 13.36 -8.06
N HIS A 370 -10.96 13.14 -8.03
CA HIS A 370 -10.01 13.76 -8.96
C HIS A 370 -9.52 12.82 -10.07
N ALA A 371 -9.67 11.50 -9.92
CA ALA A 371 -9.34 10.51 -10.94
C ALA A 371 -10.51 9.54 -11.25
N PRO A 372 -11.72 10.05 -11.56
CA PRO A 372 -12.91 9.22 -11.76
C PRO A 372 -12.76 8.23 -12.93
N GLN A 373 -11.91 8.54 -13.91
CA GLN A 373 -11.66 7.66 -15.06
C GLN A 373 -10.90 6.39 -14.65
N LYS A 374 -9.83 6.53 -13.84
CA LYS A 374 -9.10 5.38 -13.27
C LYS A 374 -10.00 4.57 -12.35
N PHE A 375 -10.74 5.26 -11.49
CA PHE A 375 -11.67 4.63 -10.58
C PHE A 375 -12.74 3.82 -11.34
N GLY A 376 -13.31 4.41 -12.38
CA GLY A 376 -14.26 3.77 -13.29
C GLY A 376 -13.68 2.57 -14.04
N ALA A 377 -12.45 2.69 -14.57
CA ALA A 377 -11.75 1.57 -15.19
C ALA A 377 -11.53 0.42 -14.21
N SER A 378 -11.20 0.74 -12.95
CA SER A 378 -11.01 -0.26 -11.89
C SER A 378 -12.32 -0.96 -11.49
N LEU A 379 -13.43 -0.22 -11.43
CA LEU A 379 -14.77 -0.80 -11.26
C LEU A 379 -15.13 -1.72 -12.43
N PHE A 380 -14.86 -1.31 -13.66
CA PHE A 380 -15.11 -2.11 -14.85
C PHE A 380 -14.30 -3.42 -14.84
N LEU A 381 -13.00 -3.35 -14.52
CA LEU A 381 -12.15 -4.53 -14.38
C LEU A 381 -12.61 -5.46 -13.26
N THR A 382 -13.07 -4.90 -12.14
CA THR A 382 -13.72 -5.68 -11.06
C THR A 382 -14.93 -6.43 -11.59
N LEU A 383 -15.84 -5.76 -12.30
CA LEU A 383 -17.04 -6.39 -12.85
C LEU A 383 -16.71 -7.48 -13.88
N LEU A 384 -15.73 -7.24 -14.76
CA LEU A 384 -15.26 -8.25 -15.73
C LEU A 384 -14.68 -9.49 -15.03
N GLY A 385 -13.85 -9.30 -14.00
CA GLY A 385 -13.29 -10.40 -13.21
C GLY A 385 -14.37 -11.26 -12.56
N LEU A 386 -15.39 -10.62 -11.97
CA LEU A 386 -16.54 -11.33 -11.40
C LEU A 386 -17.40 -12.02 -12.47
N PHE A 387 -17.60 -11.36 -13.61
CA PHE A 387 -18.37 -11.93 -14.71
C PHE A 387 -17.69 -13.17 -15.30
N GLY A 388 -16.36 -13.18 -15.42
CA GLY A 388 -15.60 -14.34 -15.90
C GLY A 388 -15.87 -15.61 -15.08
N SER A 389 -15.73 -15.54 -13.75
CA SER A 389 -15.99 -16.70 -12.91
C SER A 389 -17.46 -17.16 -12.95
N TYR A 390 -18.40 -16.23 -13.14
CA TYR A 390 -19.83 -16.53 -13.33
C TYR A 390 -20.11 -17.20 -14.68
N SER A 391 -19.55 -16.68 -15.78
CA SER A 391 -19.74 -17.28 -17.10
C SER A 391 -19.15 -18.67 -17.19
N ASP A 392 -18.00 -18.90 -16.54
CA ASP A 392 -17.32 -20.19 -16.56
C ASP A 392 -18.11 -21.27 -15.82
N ILE A 393 -18.62 -20.98 -14.62
CA ILE A 393 -19.41 -21.96 -13.87
C ILE A 393 -20.75 -22.24 -14.55
N ALA A 394 -21.37 -21.23 -15.15
CA ALA A 394 -22.60 -21.39 -15.93
C ALA A 394 -22.34 -22.27 -17.17
N PHE A 395 -21.22 -22.06 -17.86
CA PHE A 395 -20.81 -22.89 -18.98
C PHE A 395 -20.58 -24.36 -18.58
N ILE A 396 -19.89 -24.62 -17.46
CA ILE A 396 -19.69 -25.97 -16.93
C ILE A 396 -21.03 -26.64 -16.61
N GLY A 397 -21.93 -25.90 -15.96
CA GLY A 397 -23.28 -26.37 -15.67
C GLY A 397 -24.07 -26.71 -16.94
N MET A 398 -23.97 -25.87 -17.98
CA MET A 398 -24.60 -26.09 -19.27
C MET A 398 -24.09 -27.35 -19.96
N ILE A 399 -22.76 -27.53 -20.11
CA ILE A 399 -22.20 -28.77 -20.70
C ILE A 399 -22.67 -30.00 -19.93
N ARG A 400 -22.72 -29.93 -18.60
CA ARG A 400 -23.16 -31.04 -17.76
C ARG A 400 -24.60 -31.43 -18.06
N GLN A 401 -25.50 -30.46 -18.17
CA GLN A 401 -26.90 -30.72 -18.50
C GLN A 401 -27.07 -31.22 -19.95
N CYS A 402 -26.19 -30.82 -20.86
CA CYS A 402 -26.13 -31.35 -22.22
C CYS A 402 -25.61 -32.78 -22.33
N GLY A 403 -25.17 -33.40 -21.23
CA GLY A 403 -24.66 -34.77 -21.22
C GLY A 403 -23.29 -34.93 -21.89
N SER A 404 -22.59 -33.84 -22.23
CA SER A 404 -21.25 -33.92 -22.82
C SER A 404 -20.22 -34.22 -21.73
N HIS A 405 -19.40 -35.25 -21.94
CA HIS A 405 -18.36 -35.68 -21.02
C HIS A 405 -17.30 -34.59 -20.69
N LEU A 406 -17.23 -33.52 -21.48
CA LEU A 406 -16.31 -32.39 -21.30
C LEU A 406 -16.54 -31.59 -20.00
N TRP A 407 -17.70 -31.75 -19.33
CA TRP A 407 -17.98 -31.05 -18.08
C TRP A 407 -17.03 -31.47 -16.94
N ILE A 408 -16.55 -32.72 -16.97
CA ILE A 408 -15.65 -33.27 -15.94
C ILE A 408 -14.28 -32.56 -15.99
N PRO A 409 -13.54 -32.57 -17.12
CA PRO A 409 -12.28 -31.85 -17.19
C PRO A 409 -12.46 -30.34 -16.97
N ALA A 410 -13.54 -29.74 -17.47
CA ALA A 410 -13.83 -28.31 -17.23
C ALA A 410 -14.04 -28.01 -15.74
N GLY A 411 -14.84 -28.83 -15.05
CA GLY A 411 -15.07 -28.72 -13.62
C GLY A 411 -13.81 -28.91 -12.79
N CYS A 412 -12.96 -29.88 -13.15
CA CYS A 412 -11.66 -30.10 -12.49
C CYS A 412 -10.73 -28.88 -12.66
N ILE A 413 -10.62 -28.35 -13.88
CA ILE A 413 -9.82 -27.18 -14.19
C ILE A 413 -10.30 -25.96 -13.41
N TYR A 414 -11.61 -25.70 -13.41
CA TYR A 414 -12.20 -24.60 -12.66
C TYR A 414 -12.00 -24.75 -11.16
N PHE A 415 -12.21 -25.94 -10.61
CA PHE A 415 -12.01 -26.19 -9.19
C PHE A 415 -10.56 -25.95 -8.75
N VAL A 416 -9.58 -26.45 -9.52
CA VAL A 416 -8.16 -26.26 -9.20
C VAL A 416 -7.72 -24.81 -9.41
N GLY A 417 -8.03 -24.23 -10.57
CA GLY A 417 -7.58 -22.90 -10.97
C GLY A 417 -8.30 -21.77 -10.23
N VAL A 418 -9.62 -21.84 -10.14
CA VAL A 418 -10.44 -20.76 -9.58
C VAL A 418 -10.69 -20.98 -8.09
N ILE A 419 -11.15 -22.16 -7.67
CA ILE A 419 -11.52 -22.36 -6.26
C ILE A 419 -10.29 -22.52 -5.37
N LEU A 420 -9.40 -23.47 -5.67
CA LEU A 420 -8.26 -23.78 -4.81
C LEU A 420 -7.12 -22.76 -4.92
N ALA A 421 -6.79 -22.31 -6.14
CA ALA A 421 -5.67 -21.39 -6.33
C ALA A 421 -6.04 -19.92 -6.14
N GLN A 422 -7.32 -19.54 -6.26
CA GLN A 422 -7.76 -18.16 -6.17
C GLN A 422 -8.73 -17.88 -5.02
N ALA A 423 -9.96 -18.39 -5.08
CA ALA A 423 -11.03 -18.03 -4.15
C ALA A 423 -10.70 -18.37 -2.69
N LEU A 424 -10.33 -19.64 -2.42
CA LEU A 424 -10.05 -20.12 -1.08
C LEU A 424 -8.89 -19.39 -0.40
N PRO A 425 -7.68 -19.27 -1.00
CA PRO A 425 -6.59 -18.53 -0.39
C PRO A 425 -6.92 -17.04 -0.25
N GLY A 426 -7.64 -16.45 -1.22
CA GLY A 426 -8.10 -15.07 -1.14
C GLY A 426 -9.01 -14.83 0.07
N ILE A 427 -10.04 -15.66 0.26
CA ILE A 427 -10.96 -15.61 1.40
C ILE A 427 -10.20 -15.79 2.71
N LEU A 428 -9.35 -16.81 2.80
CA LEU A 428 -8.62 -17.12 4.03
C LEU A 428 -7.70 -15.97 4.45
N MET A 429 -6.93 -15.41 3.51
CA MET A 429 -6.06 -14.27 3.77
C MET A 429 -6.86 -13.03 4.21
N LEU A 430 -8.00 -12.76 3.57
CA LEU A 430 -8.86 -11.63 3.92
C LEU A 430 -9.46 -11.79 5.32
N VAL A 431 -9.97 -12.98 5.67
CA VAL A 431 -10.56 -13.26 6.99
C VAL A 431 -9.51 -13.15 8.11
N LEU A 432 -8.32 -13.72 7.88
CA LEU A 432 -7.22 -13.72 8.85
C LEU A 432 -6.55 -12.34 8.97
N GLY A 433 -6.81 -11.41 8.05
CA GLY A 433 -6.15 -10.11 8.03
C GLY A 433 -4.67 -10.20 7.64
N TYR A 434 -4.28 -11.25 6.92
CA TYR A 434 -2.89 -11.54 6.57
C TYR A 434 -2.65 -11.26 5.09
N LYS A 435 -1.55 -10.57 4.75
CA LYS A 435 -1.18 -10.23 3.36
C LYS A 435 -2.35 -9.63 2.57
N ILE A 436 -2.99 -8.59 3.12
CA ILE A 436 -4.15 -7.91 2.51
C ILE A 436 -3.98 -7.63 1.01
N PRO A 437 -2.83 -7.12 0.51
CA PRO A 437 -2.64 -6.91 -0.93
C PRO A 437 -2.89 -8.14 -1.81
N ALA A 438 -2.43 -9.31 -1.35
CA ALA A 438 -2.63 -10.57 -2.06
C ALA A 438 -4.10 -11.01 -1.96
N ALA A 439 -4.72 -10.86 -0.80
CA ALA A 439 -6.13 -11.19 -0.58
C ALA A 439 -7.06 -10.38 -1.49
N LEU A 440 -6.81 -9.08 -1.64
CA LEU A 440 -7.57 -8.20 -2.53
C LEU A 440 -7.44 -8.63 -4.00
N LYS A 441 -6.23 -9.00 -4.42
CA LYS A 441 -5.96 -9.48 -5.79
C LYS A 441 -6.66 -10.79 -6.11
N LEU A 442 -6.62 -11.74 -5.19
CA LEU A 442 -7.26 -13.05 -5.37
C LEU A 442 -8.79 -12.96 -5.40
N ASN A 443 -9.40 -11.93 -4.82
CA ASN A 443 -10.84 -11.74 -4.80
C ASN A 443 -11.35 -10.69 -5.80
N GLU A 444 -10.57 -10.36 -6.84
CA GLU A 444 -10.93 -9.39 -7.88
C GLU A 444 -11.33 -7.99 -7.35
N MET A 445 -10.79 -7.57 -6.21
CA MET A 445 -11.09 -6.26 -5.62
C MET A 445 -10.24 -5.16 -6.26
N ASN A 446 -10.34 -5.00 -7.58
CA ASN A 446 -9.44 -4.12 -8.34
C ASN A 446 -9.52 -2.66 -7.87
N VAL A 447 -10.68 -2.19 -7.39
CA VAL A 447 -10.84 -0.84 -6.81
C VAL A 447 -9.92 -0.65 -5.61
N LEU A 448 -9.87 -1.62 -4.70
CA LEU A 448 -9.02 -1.54 -3.50
C LEU A 448 -7.55 -1.77 -3.82
N ILE A 449 -7.24 -2.60 -4.82
CA ILE A 449 -5.86 -2.83 -5.28
C ILE A 449 -5.25 -1.56 -5.85
N MET A 450 -6.01 -0.78 -6.61
CA MET A 450 -5.59 0.52 -7.13
C MET A 450 -5.20 1.49 -6.00
N LEU A 451 -5.79 1.35 -4.81
CA LEU A 451 -5.55 2.20 -3.65
C LEU A 451 -4.42 1.71 -2.75
N LEU A 452 -3.78 0.59 -3.08
CA LEU A 452 -2.57 0.15 -2.40
C LEU A 452 -1.44 1.08 -2.83
N LYS A 453 -1.24 2.15 -2.05
CA LYS A 453 -0.11 3.05 -2.23
C LYS A 453 1.18 2.21 -2.17
N PRO A 454 2.12 2.34 -3.13
CA PRO A 454 3.49 1.90 -2.86
C PRO A 454 3.95 2.69 -1.64
N SER A 455 4.32 1.99 -0.58
CA SER A 455 4.62 2.50 0.77
C SER A 455 5.82 3.47 0.86
N GLY A 456 6.23 4.11 -0.24
CA GLY A 456 7.45 4.91 -0.33
C GLY A 456 7.43 6.09 -1.31
N SER A 457 6.26 6.59 -1.75
CA SER A 457 6.17 7.91 -2.42
C SER A 457 5.85 9.05 -1.47
#